data_AF-A0A6I1QEF7-F1
#
_entry.id   AF-A0A6I1QEF7-F1
#
_cell.length_a   1.000
_cell.length_b   1.000
_cell.length_c   1.000
_cell.angle_alpha   90.00
_cell.angle_beta   90.00
_cell.angle_gamma   90.00
#
_symmetry.space_group_name_H-M   'P 1'
#
loop_
_entity.id
_entity.type
_entity.pdbx_description
1 polymer ?
#
loop_
_entity_poly.entity_id
_entity_poly.type
_entity_poly.pdbx_seq_one_letter_code
_entity_poly.pdbx_strand_id
1 'polypeptide(L)'
;MNKTLVLLMSAIPAFAFAANTECQITKYDTYIDASITWYQDLATITSTDNPQLKEVSDWFVDGRTKHFELNREAVHTFLKSEPNKVSTESDVESWLQLTQSDIKALSNRDDKLGQLAKQSFQYRQAQSHPQNYEFRSALADLLSHPNKIEHALNRYNHSIEDVVAMNCNSH
;
A
#
# COMPACT_ATOMS: atom_id res chain seq x y z
N MET A 1 10.95 -8.44 62.98
CA MET A 1 10.02 -9.00 61.97
C MET A 1 10.16 -8.16 60.71
N ASN A 2 11.03 -8.54 59.77
CA ASN A 2 11.18 -7.84 58.50
C ASN A 2 10.13 -8.37 57.52
N LYS A 3 9.17 -7.52 57.14
CA LYS A 3 8.26 -7.79 56.02
C LYS A 3 9.00 -7.46 54.72
N THR A 4 9.53 -8.48 54.06
CA THR A 4 10.07 -8.36 52.71
C THR A 4 8.89 -8.16 51.75
N LEU A 5 8.74 -6.94 51.23
CA LEU A 5 7.79 -6.64 50.16
C LEU A 5 8.37 -7.17 48.85
N VAL A 6 7.83 -8.29 48.36
CA VAL A 6 8.17 -8.82 47.03
C VAL A 6 7.40 -7.99 46.00
N LEU A 7 8.11 -7.09 45.31
CA LEU A 7 7.59 -6.37 44.16
C LEU A 7 7.56 -7.33 42.97
N LEU A 8 6.41 -7.92 42.67
CA LEU A 8 6.17 -8.64 41.42
C LEU A 8 6.17 -7.63 40.27
N MET A 9 7.31 -7.49 39.59
CA MET A 9 7.38 -6.89 38.26
C MET A 9 6.64 -7.83 37.30
N SER A 10 5.37 -7.55 37.04
CA SER A 10 4.66 -8.06 35.88
C SER A 10 5.36 -7.55 34.63
N ALA A 11 6.29 -8.33 34.09
CA ALA A 11 6.88 -8.10 32.78
C ALA A 11 5.75 -8.20 31.75
N ILE A 12 5.23 -7.05 31.32
CA ILE A 12 4.30 -6.98 30.19
C ILE A 12 5.07 -7.52 28.96
N PRO A 13 4.50 -8.44 28.17
CA PRO A 13 5.23 -9.13 27.12
C PRO A 13 5.46 -8.21 25.91
N ALA A 14 6.52 -7.38 25.97
CA ALA A 14 6.94 -6.51 24.87
C ALA A 14 7.21 -7.29 23.56
N PHE A 15 7.58 -8.57 23.66
CA PHE A 15 7.84 -9.45 22.51
C PHE A 15 6.58 -9.78 21.69
N ALA A 16 5.41 -9.91 22.32
CA ALA A 16 4.17 -10.22 21.62
C ALA A 16 3.69 -9.04 20.75
N PHE A 17 3.82 -7.81 21.26
CA PHE A 17 3.47 -6.60 20.51
C PHE A 17 4.37 -6.40 19.28
N ALA A 18 5.68 -6.61 19.41
CA ALA A 18 6.62 -6.48 18.29
C ALA A 18 6.37 -7.53 17.20
N ALA A 19 6.05 -8.78 17.57
CA ALA A 19 5.73 -9.84 16.61
C ALA A 19 4.45 -9.53 15.81
N ASN A 20 3.41 -9.00 16.47
CA ASN A 20 2.17 -8.60 15.80
C ASN A 20 2.40 -7.44 14.82
N THR A 21 3.22 -6.45 15.20
CA THR A 21 3.58 -5.34 14.31
C THR A 21 4.33 -5.80 13.06
N GLU A 22 5.34 -6.67 13.19
CA GLU A 22 6.09 -7.16 12.03
C GLU A 22 5.22 -8.06 11.11
N CYS A 23 4.28 -8.83 11.68
CA CYS A 23 3.27 -9.54 10.88
C CYS A 23 2.37 -8.56 10.12
N GLN A 24 1.86 -7.53 10.78
CA GLN A 24 0.98 -6.52 10.15
C GLN A 24 1.71 -5.77 9.03
N ILE A 25 2.97 -5.40 9.25
CA ILE A 25 3.85 -4.82 8.24
C ILE A 25 3.95 -5.75 7.03
N THR A 26 4.27 -7.02 7.25
CA THR A 26 4.37 -8.03 6.19
C THR A 26 3.05 -8.18 5.43
N LYS A 27 1.92 -8.25 6.13
CA LYS A 27 0.58 -8.35 5.54
C LYS A 27 0.29 -7.18 4.61
N TYR A 28 0.61 -5.96 5.06
CA TYR A 28 0.41 -4.76 4.27
C TYR A 28 1.37 -4.67 3.08
N ASP A 29 2.63 -5.06 3.25
CA ASP A 29 3.61 -5.13 2.17
C ASP A 29 3.15 -6.07 1.05
N THR A 30 2.68 -7.27 1.40
CA THR A 30 2.16 -8.22 0.42
C THR A 30 0.95 -7.65 -0.33
N TYR A 31 0.04 -6.95 0.36
CA TYR A 31 -1.08 -6.26 -0.27
C TYR A 31 -0.61 -5.17 -1.26
N ILE A 32 0.38 -4.37 -0.86
CA ILE A 32 0.95 -3.32 -1.70
C ILE A 32 1.62 -3.92 -2.94
N ASP A 33 2.42 -4.97 -2.78
CA ASP A 33 3.12 -5.64 -3.89
C ASP A 33 2.13 -6.23 -4.90
N ALA A 34 1.07 -6.90 -4.41
CA ALA A 34 -0.02 -7.41 -5.24
C ALA A 34 -0.70 -6.28 -6.01
N SER A 35 -0.97 -5.15 -5.34
CA SER A 35 -1.64 -4.00 -5.94
C SER A 35 -0.79 -3.33 -7.02
N ILE A 36 0.50 -3.09 -6.77
CA ILE A 36 1.43 -2.52 -7.76
C ILE A 36 1.51 -3.44 -8.99
N THR A 37 1.70 -4.74 -8.75
CA THR A 37 1.82 -5.76 -9.78
C THR A 37 0.56 -5.83 -10.65
N TRP A 38 -0.63 -5.73 -10.05
CA TRP A 38 -1.90 -5.67 -10.77
C TRP A 38 -1.96 -4.49 -11.76
N TYR A 39 -1.60 -3.28 -11.32
CA TYR A 39 -1.60 -2.12 -12.23
C TYR A 39 -0.52 -2.21 -13.31
N GLN A 40 0.64 -2.81 -12.99
CA GLN A 40 1.69 -3.07 -13.98
C GLN A 40 1.22 -4.01 -15.08
N ASP A 41 0.54 -5.11 -14.73
CA ASP A 41 -0.01 -6.04 -15.71
C ASP A 41 -1.03 -5.36 -16.62
N LEU A 42 -1.99 -4.66 -16.01
CA LEU A 42 -3.02 -3.98 -16.77
C LEU A 42 -2.42 -2.97 -17.75
N ALA A 43 -1.50 -2.13 -17.29
CA ALA A 43 -0.83 -1.15 -18.13
C ALA A 43 0.02 -1.81 -19.25
N THR A 44 0.67 -2.94 -18.95
CA THR A 44 1.44 -3.73 -19.91
C THR A 44 0.54 -4.31 -20.99
N ILE A 45 -0.57 -4.96 -20.61
CA ILE A 45 -1.54 -5.52 -21.56
C ILE A 45 -2.13 -4.40 -22.42
N THR A 46 -2.58 -3.30 -21.80
CA THR A 46 -3.11 -2.14 -22.53
C THR A 46 -2.11 -1.60 -23.55
N SER A 47 -0.84 -1.43 -23.17
CA SER A 47 0.21 -0.92 -24.08
C SER A 47 0.69 -1.95 -25.10
N THR A 48 0.50 -3.24 -24.86
CA THR A 48 0.77 -4.29 -25.85
C THR A 48 -0.27 -4.23 -26.97
N ASP A 49 -1.55 -4.09 -26.60
CA ASP A 49 -2.66 -3.91 -27.56
C ASP A 49 -2.63 -2.51 -28.23
N ASN A 50 -2.01 -1.51 -27.56
CA ASN A 50 -1.94 -0.12 -28.01
C ASN A 50 -0.51 0.44 -27.82
N PRO A 51 0.45 0.11 -28.70
CA PRO A 51 1.85 0.50 -28.52
C PRO A 51 2.10 2.01 -28.38
N GLN A 52 1.25 2.82 -29.02
CA GLN A 52 1.27 4.28 -28.91
C GLN A 52 0.92 4.83 -27.52
N LEU A 53 0.39 4.00 -26.62
CA LEU A 53 0.06 4.34 -25.25
C LEU A 53 1.15 3.93 -24.25
N LYS A 54 2.28 3.39 -24.70
CA LYS A 54 3.33 2.88 -23.80
C LYS A 54 3.86 3.93 -22.82
N GLU A 55 4.13 5.15 -23.28
CA GLU A 55 4.65 6.22 -22.43
C GLU A 55 3.65 6.61 -21.32
N VAL A 56 2.37 6.76 -21.68
CA VAL A 56 1.33 7.08 -20.70
C VAL A 56 1.01 5.91 -19.77
N SER A 57 1.13 4.67 -20.23
CA SER A 57 1.06 3.47 -19.39
C SER A 57 2.15 3.46 -18.32
N ASP A 58 3.40 3.74 -18.71
CA ASP A 58 4.53 3.81 -17.78
C ASP A 58 4.34 4.95 -16.77
N TRP A 59 3.88 6.12 -17.25
CA TRP A 59 3.53 7.27 -16.40
C TRP A 59 2.43 6.92 -15.38
N PHE A 60 1.37 6.22 -15.83
CA PHE A 60 0.29 5.78 -14.95
C PHE A 60 0.80 4.85 -13.85
N VAL A 61 1.61 3.85 -14.21
CA VAL A 61 2.21 2.91 -13.24
C VAL A 61 3.08 3.65 -12.25
N ASP A 62 3.94 4.57 -12.70
CA ASP A 62 4.79 5.39 -11.84
C ASP A 62 3.97 6.19 -10.81
N GLY A 63 2.84 6.76 -11.24
CA GLY A 63 1.88 7.41 -10.34
C GLY A 63 1.26 6.47 -9.30
N ARG A 64 0.86 5.25 -9.70
CA ARG A 64 0.34 4.23 -8.78
C ARG A 64 1.41 3.78 -7.80
N THR A 65 2.63 3.52 -8.24
CA THR A 65 3.76 3.14 -7.40
C THR A 65 4.06 4.22 -6.35
N LYS A 66 4.13 5.50 -6.73
CA LYS A 66 4.31 6.60 -5.77
C LYS A 66 3.22 6.64 -4.69
N HIS A 67 1.96 6.35 -5.06
CA HIS A 67 0.86 6.29 -4.09
C HIS A 67 1.01 5.10 -3.13
N PHE A 68 1.29 3.92 -3.66
CA PHE A 68 1.38 2.70 -2.87
C PHE A 68 2.61 2.67 -1.97
N GLU A 69 3.77 3.13 -2.45
CA GLU A 69 4.99 3.21 -1.63
C GLU A 69 4.88 4.26 -0.52
N LEU A 70 4.18 5.38 -0.75
CA LEU A 70 3.82 6.31 0.33
C LEU A 70 3.00 5.60 1.40
N ASN A 71 1.95 4.88 1.00
CA ASN A 71 1.09 4.18 1.95
C ASN A 71 1.85 3.09 2.71
N ARG A 72 2.74 2.36 2.03
CA ARG A 72 3.64 1.36 2.63
C ARG A 72 4.45 1.97 3.76
N GLU A 73 5.20 3.01 3.48
CA GLU A 73 6.04 3.68 4.47
C GLU A 73 5.21 4.31 5.59
N ALA A 74 4.03 4.85 5.28
CA ALA A 74 3.13 5.41 6.27
C ALA A 74 2.61 4.35 7.25
N VAL A 75 2.18 3.18 6.76
CA VAL A 75 1.77 2.06 7.64
C VAL A 75 2.94 1.55 8.48
N HIS A 76 4.11 1.36 7.88
CA HIS A 76 5.33 0.97 8.61
C HIS A 76 5.63 1.94 9.76
N THR A 77 5.54 3.25 9.47
CA THR A 77 5.80 4.31 10.46
C THR A 77 4.72 4.35 11.54
N PHE A 78 3.44 4.33 11.16
CA PHE A 78 2.34 4.52 12.09
C PHE A 78 2.11 3.29 12.97
N LEU A 79 2.25 2.07 12.47
CA LEU A 79 2.17 0.89 13.35
C LEU A 79 3.17 0.93 14.51
N LYS A 80 4.33 1.57 14.31
CA LYS A 80 5.38 1.69 15.34
C LYS A 80 5.21 2.90 16.26
N SER A 81 4.68 4.02 15.74
CA SER A 81 4.69 5.31 16.44
C SER A 81 3.30 5.87 16.79
N GLU A 82 2.31 5.60 15.95
CA GLU A 82 0.94 6.13 16.04
C GLU A 82 -0.07 5.06 15.59
N PRO A 83 -0.14 3.89 16.28
CA PRO A 83 -0.85 2.72 15.77
C PRO A 83 -2.36 2.94 15.58
N ASN A 84 -2.95 3.89 16.31
CA ASN A 84 -4.33 4.31 16.15
C ASN A 84 -4.64 4.96 14.78
N LYS A 85 -3.63 5.32 13.99
CA LYS A 85 -3.79 5.78 12.60
C LYS A 85 -3.92 4.64 11.59
N VAL A 86 -3.74 3.38 12.02
CA VAL A 86 -3.84 2.19 11.17
C VAL A 86 -4.95 1.29 11.70
N SER A 87 -6.00 1.11 10.89
CA SER A 87 -7.19 0.35 11.27
C SER A 87 -7.00 -1.15 11.06
N THR A 88 -6.12 -1.80 11.83
CA THR A 88 -5.73 -3.21 11.62
C THR A 88 -6.86 -4.23 11.80
N GLU A 89 -7.98 -3.82 12.39
CA GLU A 89 -9.20 -4.63 12.53
C GLU A 89 -10.12 -4.59 11.30
N SER A 90 -9.80 -3.76 10.31
CA SER A 90 -10.52 -3.68 9.02
C SER A 90 -9.85 -4.55 7.95
N ASP A 91 -10.48 -4.67 6.79
CA ASP A 91 -9.85 -5.22 5.61
C ASP A 91 -8.58 -4.42 5.26
N VAL A 92 -7.53 -5.12 4.79
CA VAL A 92 -6.16 -4.59 4.65
C VAL A 92 -6.10 -3.34 3.76
N GLU A 93 -6.91 -3.27 2.72
CA GLU A 93 -7.03 -2.14 1.80
C GLU A 93 -7.57 -0.88 2.48
N SER A 94 -8.25 -1.04 3.62
CA SER A 94 -8.86 0.03 4.41
C SER A 94 -8.04 0.43 5.63
N TRP A 95 -6.89 -0.21 5.87
CA TRP A 95 -6.04 0.08 7.03
C TRP A 95 -5.58 1.53 7.11
N LEU A 96 -5.32 2.16 5.96
CA LEU A 96 -4.83 3.53 5.89
C LEU A 96 -5.60 4.33 4.84
N GLN A 97 -6.09 5.50 5.26
CA GLN A 97 -6.77 6.46 4.41
C GLN A 97 -6.09 7.83 4.59
N LEU A 98 -5.21 8.19 3.65
CA LEU A 98 -4.56 9.50 3.63
C LEU A 98 -5.32 10.46 2.73
N THR A 99 -5.83 11.56 3.30
CA THR A 99 -6.40 12.66 2.53
C THR A 99 -5.32 13.48 1.83
N GLN A 100 -5.70 14.35 0.88
CA GLN A 100 -4.73 15.27 0.28
C GLN A 100 -4.09 16.22 1.31
N SER A 101 -4.84 16.63 2.34
CA SER A 101 -4.30 17.42 3.45
C SER A 101 -3.26 16.64 4.26
N ASP A 102 -3.50 15.35 4.51
CA ASP A 102 -2.53 14.51 5.24
C ASP A 102 -1.25 14.35 4.45
N ILE A 103 -1.34 14.05 3.15
CA ILE A 103 -0.16 13.91 2.28
C ILE A 103 0.62 15.24 2.22
N LYS A 104 -0.08 16.37 2.13
CA LYS A 104 0.56 17.70 2.19
C LYS A 104 1.23 17.98 3.53
N ALA A 105 0.65 17.53 4.64
CA ALA A 105 1.27 17.69 5.95
C ALA A 105 2.54 16.82 6.06
N LEU A 106 2.44 15.54 5.65
CA LEU A 106 3.54 14.58 5.64
C LEU A 106 4.72 15.05 4.76
N SER A 107 4.45 15.71 3.64
CA SER A 107 5.50 16.18 2.73
C SER A 107 6.43 17.27 3.30
N ASN A 108 6.11 17.82 4.49
CA ASN A 108 6.98 18.74 5.22
C ASN A 108 7.96 18.04 6.17
N ARG A 109 7.93 16.70 6.25
CA ARG A 109 8.91 15.93 7.03
C ARG A 109 10.21 15.78 6.24
N ASP A 110 11.32 15.64 6.96
CA ASP A 110 12.67 15.47 6.38
C ASP A 110 13.14 14.01 6.33
N ASP A 111 12.27 13.06 6.65
CA ASP A 111 12.56 11.62 6.65
C ASP A 111 12.05 10.92 5.38
N LYS A 112 12.23 9.59 5.31
CA LYS A 112 11.81 8.77 4.16
C LYS A 112 10.32 8.93 3.85
N LEU A 113 9.46 8.94 4.88
CA LEU A 113 8.03 9.17 4.73
C LEU A 113 7.75 10.55 4.11
N GLY A 114 8.43 11.59 4.58
CA GLY A 114 8.34 12.94 4.02
C GLY A 114 8.73 13.02 2.55
N GLN A 115 9.83 12.36 2.17
CA GLN A 115 10.29 12.31 0.79
C GLN A 115 9.27 11.63 -0.15
N LEU A 116 8.72 10.48 0.26
CA LEU A 116 7.68 9.79 -0.51
C LEU A 116 6.39 10.61 -0.58
N ALA A 117 5.98 11.24 0.52
CA ALA A 117 4.81 12.12 0.54
C ALA A 117 4.98 13.32 -0.40
N LYS A 118 6.18 13.91 -0.43
CA LYS A 118 6.52 15.01 -1.35
C LYS A 118 6.44 14.56 -2.81
N GLN A 119 7.00 13.40 -3.16
CA GLN A 119 6.90 12.86 -4.52
C GLN A 119 5.45 12.61 -4.94
N SER A 120 4.66 11.98 -4.07
CA SER A 120 3.23 11.71 -4.32
C SER A 120 2.42 12.99 -4.46
N PHE A 121 2.65 13.97 -3.58
CA PHE A 121 2.01 15.28 -3.64
C PHE A 121 2.36 16.03 -4.93
N GLN A 122 3.64 16.11 -5.28
CA GLN A 122 4.10 16.79 -6.50
C GLN A 122 3.53 16.12 -7.75
N TYR A 123 3.48 14.79 -7.80
CA TYR A 123 2.88 14.06 -8.92
C TYR A 123 1.39 14.43 -9.11
N ARG A 124 0.62 14.52 -8.02
CA ARG A 124 -0.82 14.91 -8.11
C ARG A 124 -1.03 16.35 -8.56
N GLN A 125 -0.07 17.24 -8.27
CA GLN A 125 -0.12 18.63 -8.69
C GLN A 125 0.41 18.85 -10.12
N ALA A 126 1.10 17.87 -10.70
CA ALA A 126 1.68 17.98 -12.03
C ALA A 126 0.60 18.01 -13.12
N GLN A 127 0.97 18.57 -14.28
CA GLN A 127 0.14 18.46 -15.46
C GLN A 127 -0.02 16.98 -15.85
N SER A 128 -1.26 16.57 -16.12
CA SER A 128 -1.54 15.22 -16.60
C SER A 128 -0.86 14.96 -17.95
N HIS A 129 -0.45 13.71 -18.17
CA HIS A 129 0.07 13.29 -19.47
C HIS A 129 -0.98 13.56 -20.58
N PRO A 130 -0.60 14.09 -21.76
CA PRO A 130 -1.55 14.44 -22.82
C PRO A 130 -2.49 13.30 -23.24
N GLN A 131 -1.98 12.06 -23.23
CA GLN A 131 -2.74 10.85 -23.60
C GLN A 131 -3.47 10.17 -22.41
N ASN A 132 -3.57 10.82 -21.25
CA ASN A 132 -4.14 10.19 -20.05
C ASN A 132 -5.60 9.75 -20.27
N TYR A 133 -6.38 10.51 -21.06
CA TYR A 133 -7.76 10.14 -21.36
C TYR A 133 -7.83 8.88 -22.23
N GLU A 134 -7.04 8.84 -23.30
CA GLU A 134 -6.96 7.73 -24.25
C GLU A 134 -6.52 6.45 -23.54
N PHE A 135 -5.50 6.55 -22.67
CA PHE A 135 -5.08 5.43 -21.83
C PHE A 135 -6.20 4.93 -20.92
N ARG A 136 -6.90 5.82 -20.21
CA ARG A 136 -7.98 5.41 -19.30
C ARG A 136 -9.14 4.77 -20.05
N SER A 137 -9.46 5.22 -21.26
CA SER A 137 -10.46 4.58 -22.11
C SER A 137 -10.01 3.19 -22.57
N ALA A 138 -8.76 3.03 -23.03
CA ALA A 138 -8.22 1.72 -23.44
C ALA A 138 -8.13 0.74 -22.26
N LEU A 139 -7.77 1.23 -21.07
CA LEU A 139 -7.76 0.44 -19.84
C LEU A 139 -9.17 0.01 -19.43
N ALA A 140 -10.17 0.90 -19.52
CA ALA A 140 -11.56 0.56 -19.23
C ALA A 140 -12.11 -0.48 -20.21
N ASP A 141 -11.78 -0.36 -21.49
CA ASP A 141 -12.12 -1.36 -22.51
C ASP A 141 -11.50 -2.72 -22.17
N LEU A 142 -10.20 -2.76 -21.82
CA LEU A 142 -9.53 -3.99 -21.37
C LEU A 142 -10.27 -4.66 -20.21
N LEU A 143 -10.66 -3.89 -19.19
CA LEU A 143 -11.37 -4.40 -18.01
C LEU A 143 -12.77 -4.96 -18.32
N SER A 144 -13.37 -4.57 -19.44
CA SER A 144 -14.64 -5.15 -19.91
C SER A 144 -14.47 -6.51 -20.61
N HIS A 145 -13.23 -6.94 -20.86
CA HIS A 145 -12.87 -8.20 -21.51
C HIS A 145 -12.11 -9.13 -20.54
N PRO A 146 -12.80 -9.81 -19.61
CA PRO A 146 -12.16 -10.55 -18.52
C PRO A 146 -11.21 -11.65 -18.99
N ASN A 147 -11.47 -12.25 -20.15
CA ASN A 147 -10.58 -13.24 -20.77
C ASN A 147 -9.19 -12.69 -21.13
N LYS A 148 -9.07 -11.39 -21.41
CA LYS A 148 -7.78 -10.75 -21.71
C LYS A 148 -6.93 -10.53 -20.46
N ILE A 149 -7.55 -10.47 -19.28
CA ILE A 149 -6.87 -10.20 -18.01
C ILE A 149 -6.83 -11.41 -17.08
N GLU A 150 -7.34 -12.57 -17.50
CA GLU A 150 -7.53 -13.75 -16.65
C GLU A 150 -6.25 -14.15 -15.89
N HIS A 151 -5.10 -14.22 -16.58
CA HIS A 151 -3.83 -14.56 -15.94
C HIS A 151 -3.41 -13.54 -14.88
N ALA A 152 -3.53 -12.24 -15.18
CA ALA A 152 -3.20 -11.16 -14.25
C ALA A 152 -4.15 -11.15 -13.04
N LEU A 153 -5.44 -11.35 -13.30
CA LEU A 153 -6.48 -11.37 -12.27
C LEU A 153 -6.31 -12.58 -11.33
N ASN A 154 -6.04 -13.75 -11.87
CA ASN A 154 -5.78 -14.96 -11.07
C ASN A 154 -4.55 -14.78 -10.18
N ARG A 155 -3.48 -14.17 -10.71
CA ARG A 155 -2.28 -13.86 -9.91
C ARG A 155 -2.60 -12.88 -8.78
N TYR A 156 -3.31 -11.80 -9.07
CA TYR A 156 -3.73 -10.83 -8.06
C TYR A 156 -4.59 -11.48 -6.98
N ASN A 157 -5.63 -12.25 -7.38
CA ASN A 157 -6.52 -12.91 -6.45
C ASN A 157 -5.77 -13.88 -5.53
N HIS A 158 -4.83 -14.66 -6.06
CA HIS A 158 -4.02 -15.56 -5.25
C HIS A 158 -3.18 -14.80 -4.21
N SER A 159 -2.57 -13.68 -4.59
CA SER A 159 -1.85 -12.84 -3.63
C SER A 159 -2.77 -12.24 -2.56
N ILE A 160 -4.01 -11.88 -2.91
CA ILE A 160 -4.99 -11.39 -1.94
C ILE A 160 -5.47 -12.50 -1.00
N GLU A 161 -5.65 -13.73 -1.49
CA GLU A 161 -5.95 -14.89 -0.64
C GLU A 161 -4.86 -15.10 0.42
N ASP A 162 -3.58 -15.02 0.03
CA ASP A 162 -2.45 -15.10 0.95
C ASP A 162 -2.49 -13.99 2.01
N VAL A 163 -2.80 -12.76 1.60
CA VAL A 163 -2.94 -11.61 2.50
C VAL A 163 -4.08 -11.83 3.50
N VAL A 164 -5.24 -12.29 3.04
CA VAL A 164 -6.42 -12.55 3.89
C VAL A 164 -6.13 -13.67 4.88
N ALA A 165 -5.47 -14.75 4.44
CA ALA A 165 -5.10 -15.88 5.28
C ALA A 165 -4.05 -15.53 6.36
N MET A 166 -3.28 -14.45 6.19
CA MET A 166 -2.29 -14.00 7.16
C MET A 166 -2.94 -13.48 8.45
N ASN A 167 -2.84 -14.25 9.54
CA ASN A 167 -3.35 -13.88 10.86
C ASN A 167 -2.24 -13.29 11.74
N CYS A 168 -2.41 -12.04 12.15
CA CYS A 168 -1.45 -11.31 12.99
C CYS A 168 -1.86 -11.21 14.47
N ASN A 169 -2.92 -11.92 14.87
CA ASN A 169 -3.45 -11.95 16.25
C ASN A 169 -3.00 -13.21 17.01
N SER A 170 -1.76 -13.65 16.78
CA SER A 170 -1.20 -14.83 17.42
C SER A 170 -1.02 -14.59 18.93
N HIS A 171 -1.76 -15.32 19.75
CA HIS A 171 -1.54 -15.49 21.19
C HIS A 171 -0.81 -16.80 21.47
#